data_AF-A0A381W9W7-F1
#
_entry.id   AF-A0A381W9W7-F1
#
_cell.length_a   1.000
_cell.length_b   1.000
_cell.length_c   1.000
_cell.angle_alpha   90.00
_cell.angle_beta   90.00
_cell.angle_gamma   90.00
#
_symmetry.space_group_name_H-M   'P 1'
#
loop_
_entity.id
_entity.type
_entity.pdbx_description
1 polymer ?
#
loop_
_entity_poly.entity_id
_entity_poly.type
_entity_poly.pdbx_seq_one_letter_code
_entity_poly.pdbx_strand_id
1 'polypeptide(L)'
;MKAVAHRGPDGRGEYLSPEISLGHTRLAILDTSKRGKQPMFSPDQNVVSVFNGEIYNFKELRNMYLNEYTFHSNSDAEVIPYLYEKFGIDF
;
A
#
# COMPACT_ATOMS: atom_id res chain seq x y z
N MET A 1 15.69 7.47 2.56
CA MET A 1 14.45 8.28 2.75
C MET A 1 14.67 9.80 2.88
N LYS A 2 15.73 10.33 3.53
CA LYS A 2 15.90 11.79 3.73
C LYS A 2 15.83 12.63 2.45
N ALA A 3 16.44 12.16 1.36
CA ALA A 3 16.46 12.89 0.08
C ALA A 3 15.06 13.16 -0.51
N VAL A 4 14.09 12.30 -0.23
CA VAL A 4 12.70 12.41 -0.72
C VAL A 4 11.71 12.85 0.36
N ALA A 5 12.18 13.22 1.55
CA ALA A 5 11.31 13.57 2.68
C ALA A 5 10.35 14.72 2.40
N HIS A 6 10.72 15.66 1.52
CA HIS A 6 9.88 16.78 1.12
C HIS A 6 8.61 16.35 0.38
N ARG A 7 8.60 15.15 -0.23
CA ARG A 7 7.42 14.60 -0.93
C ARG A 7 6.41 13.95 0.00
N GLY A 8 6.77 13.69 1.24
CA GLY A 8 5.94 12.98 2.19
C GLY A 8 6.31 13.32 3.64
N PRO A 9 5.94 14.53 4.11
CA PRO A 9 6.33 15.02 5.42
C PRO A 9 5.59 14.32 6.58
N ASP A 10 4.43 13.70 6.32
CA ASP A 10 3.52 13.22 7.37
C ASP A 10 3.90 11.85 7.94
N GLY A 11 4.68 11.07 7.20
CA GLY A 11 5.05 9.73 7.64
C GLY A 11 6.20 9.11 6.88
N ARG A 12 6.84 8.13 7.51
CA ARG A 12 7.90 7.32 6.92
C ARG A 12 7.71 5.86 7.28
N GLY A 13 8.01 4.97 6.36
CA GLY A 13 7.98 3.53 6.58
C GLY A 13 8.99 2.82 5.71
N GLU A 14 9.43 1.66 6.16
CA GLU A 14 10.41 0.84 5.48
C GLU A 14 10.08 -0.64 5.68
N TYR A 15 10.48 -1.44 4.71
CA TYR A 15 10.56 -2.88 4.78
C TYR A 15 11.98 -3.28 4.42
N LEU A 16 12.60 -4.12 5.25
CA LEU A 16 13.98 -4.53 5.11
C LEU A 16 14.04 -6.06 5.13
N SER A 17 14.60 -6.66 4.08
CA SER A 17 14.98 -8.06 4.01
C SER A 17 16.47 -8.17 3.65
N PRO A 18 17.08 -9.37 3.72
CA PRO A 18 18.45 -9.58 3.26
C PRO A 18 18.68 -9.23 1.79
N GLU A 19 17.67 -9.40 0.94
CA GLU A 19 17.75 -9.26 -0.52
C GLU A 19 17.25 -7.91 -1.02
N ILE A 20 16.22 -7.35 -0.38
CA ILE A 20 15.55 -6.12 -0.82
C ILE A 20 15.27 -5.17 0.33
N SER A 21 15.20 -3.88 0.01
CA SER A 21 14.76 -2.85 0.93
C SER A 21 13.81 -1.88 0.23
N LEU A 22 12.67 -1.62 0.84
CA LEU A 22 11.67 -0.67 0.36
C LEU A 22 11.52 0.46 1.37
N GLY A 23 11.38 1.68 0.88
CA GLY A 23 11.20 2.86 1.73
C GLY A 23 10.17 3.81 1.15
N HIS A 24 9.29 4.33 1.99
CA HIS A 24 8.21 5.23 1.60
C HIS A 24 8.16 6.46 2.52
N THR A 25 8.05 7.64 1.91
CA THR A 25 7.71 8.90 2.60
C THR A 25 6.31 9.30 2.21
N ARG A 26 5.43 9.53 3.19
CA ARG A 26 4.00 9.66 2.99
C ARG A 26 3.54 11.10 3.11
N LEU A 27 2.80 11.57 2.10
CA LEU A 27 1.86 12.68 2.23
C LEU A 27 0.47 12.07 2.43
N ALA A 28 -0.18 12.34 3.55
CA ALA A 28 -1.41 11.68 3.95
C ALA A 28 -2.63 12.41 3.35
N ILE A 29 -3.12 11.93 2.21
CA ILE A 29 -4.30 12.48 1.50
C ILE A 29 -5.53 11.62 1.80
N LEU A 30 -5.50 10.34 1.41
CA LEU A 30 -6.55 9.35 1.69
C LEU A 30 -6.17 8.47 2.88
N ASP A 31 -7.16 8.19 3.74
CA ASP A 31 -7.00 7.56 5.07
C ASP A 31 -5.87 8.20 5.88
N THR A 32 -6.07 9.41 6.38
CA THR A 32 -5.05 10.17 7.12
C THR A 32 -4.62 9.54 8.46
N SER A 33 -5.23 8.42 8.84
CA SER A 33 -4.83 7.66 10.03
C SER A 33 -3.49 6.93 9.83
N LYS A 34 -2.99 6.31 10.90
CA LYS A 34 -1.82 5.43 10.85
C LYS A 34 -2.07 4.14 10.05
N ARG A 35 -3.32 3.78 9.80
CA ARG A 35 -3.68 2.56 9.05
C ARG A 35 -3.30 2.65 7.57
N GLY A 36 -3.32 3.85 6.99
CA GLY A 36 -2.85 4.11 5.62
C GLY A 36 -1.33 4.22 5.48
N LYS A 37 -0.55 3.83 6.50
CA LYS A 37 0.92 3.85 6.43
C LYS A 37 1.40 2.74 5.48
N GLN A 38 2.40 3.07 4.65
CA GLN A 38 3.09 2.11 3.79
C GLN A 38 4.50 1.78 4.35
N PRO A 39 5.12 0.65 3.96
CA PRO A 39 4.69 -0.35 2.98
C PRO A 39 3.36 -1.05 3.31
N MET A 40 2.58 -1.39 2.28
CA MET A 40 1.36 -2.20 2.40
C MET A 40 1.70 -3.67 2.23
N PHE A 41 0.98 -4.54 2.94
CA PHE A 41 1.17 -5.99 2.86
C PHE A 41 -0.11 -6.66 2.44
N SER A 42 -0.01 -7.79 1.75
CA SER A 42 -1.14 -8.71 1.62
C SER A 42 -1.49 -9.32 3.00
N PRO A 43 -2.69 -9.92 3.16
CA PRO A 43 -3.12 -10.43 4.46
C PRO A 43 -2.20 -11.52 5.03
N ASP A 44 -1.60 -12.34 4.18
CA ASP A 44 -0.63 -13.36 4.56
C ASP A 44 0.81 -12.84 4.69
N GLN A 45 1.03 -11.55 4.40
CA GLN A 45 2.31 -10.84 4.40
C GLN A 45 3.35 -11.38 3.41
N ASN A 46 2.96 -12.18 2.42
CA ASN A 46 3.86 -12.67 1.37
C ASN A 46 4.12 -11.62 0.28
N VAL A 47 3.23 -10.64 0.12
CA VAL A 47 3.38 -9.53 -0.83
C VAL A 47 3.57 -8.23 -0.06
N VAL A 48 4.60 -7.46 -0.42
CA VAL A 48 4.84 -6.12 0.10
C VAL A 48 4.88 -5.11 -1.04
N SER A 49 4.23 -3.96 -0.88
CA SER A 49 4.21 -2.90 -1.89
C SER A 49 4.45 -1.50 -1.31
N VAL A 50 5.01 -0.64 -2.14
CA VAL A 50 5.08 0.82 -1.93
C VAL A 50 4.56 1.52 -3.18
N PHE A 51 3.77 2.57 -2.99
CA PHE A 51 3.04 3.23 -4.06
C PHE A 51 2.95 4.74 -3.81
N ASN A 52 3.27 5.54 -4.84
CA ASN A 52 3.10 6.99 -4.84
C ASN A 52 2.11 7.38 -5.94
N GLY A 53 0.86 7.62 -5.56
CA GLY A 53 -0.23 7.96 -6.49
C GLY A 53 -1.59 7.82 -5.80
N GLU A 54 -2.64 7.79 -6.62
CA GLU A 54 -4.03 7.57 -6.18
C GLU A 54 -4.70 6.55 -7.10
N ILE A 55 -5.32 5.51 -6.53
CA ILE A 55 -6.15 4.54 -7.27
C ILE A 55 -7.60 4.97 -7.14
N TYR A 56 -8.12 5.70 -8.13
CA TYR A 56 -9.45 6.32 -8.06
C TYR A 56 -10.59 5.30 -7.90
N ASN A 57 -10.47 4.14 -8.54
CA ASN A 57 -11.49 3.08 -8.53
C ASN A 57 -11.25 2.02 -7.44
N PHE A 58 -10.50 2.33 -6.38
CA PHE A 58 -10.13 1.33 -5.37
C PHE A 58 -11.35 0.73 -4.67
N LYS A 59 -12.44 1.47 -4.49
CA LYS A 59 -13.67 0.96 -3.87
C LYS A 59 -14.36 -0.08 -4.74
N GLU A 60 -14.41 0.18 -6.04
CA GLU A 60 -14.93 -0.74 -7.06
C GLU A 60 -14.07 -2.00 -7.10
N LEU A 61 -12.74 -1.86 -7.10
CA LEU A 61 -11.81 -3.01 -7.04
C LEU A 61 -12.03 -3.85 -5.79
N ARG A 62 -12.19 -3.22 -4.61
CA ARG A 62 -12.52 -3.90 -3.36
C ARG A 62 -13.81 -4.72 -3.50
N ASN A 63 -14.87 -4.10 -4.01
CA ASN A 63 -16.19 -4.69 -4.13
C ASN A 63 -16.33 -5.75 -5.23
N MET A 64 -15.52 -5.68 -6.28
CA MET A 64 -15.63 -6.62 -7.41
C MET A 64 -14.70 -7.82 -7.25
N TYR A 65 -13.49 -7.60 -6.72
CA TYR A 65 -12.42 -8.59 -6.79
C TYR A 65 -11.88 -9.03 -5.43
N LEU A 66 -12.15 -8.30 -4.34
CA LEU A 66 -11.45 -8.51 -3.06
C LEU A 66 -12.43 -8.65 -1.88
N ASN A 67 -13.67 -9.08 -2.14
CA ASN A 67 -14.70 -9.24 -1.11
C ASN A 67 -14.35 -10.28 -0.05
N GLU A 68 -13.50 -11.24 -0.38
CA GLU A 68 -13.00 -12.27 0.54
C GLU A 68 -11.95 -11.74 1.52
N TYR A 69 -11.37 -10.57 1.26
CA TYR A 69 -10.30 -10.03 2.07
C TYR A 69 -10.80 -9.04 3.11
N THR A 70 -10.17 -9.10 4.29
CA THR A 70 -10.39 -8.08 5.33
C THR A 70 -9.38 -6.94 5.13
N PHE A 71 -9.90 -5.74 4.90
CA PHE A 71 -9.08 -4.54 4.78
C PHE A 71 -8.78 -3.94 6.16
N HIS A 72 -7.50 -3.72 6.42
CA HIS A 72 -6.99 -3.07 7.60
C HIS A 72 -6.82 -1.55 7.43
N SER A 73 -7.13 -0.96 6.28
CA SER A 73 -7.14 0.50 6.07
C SER A 73 -8.26 0.96 5.11
N ASN A 74 -8.43 2.27 5.01
CA ASN A 74 -9.23 2.91 3.96
C ASN A 74 -8.34 3.56 2.88
N SER A 75 -7.04 3.24 2.85
CA SER A 75 -6.12 3.69 1.81
C SER A 75 -6.38 2.92 0.53
N ASP A 76 -6.43 3.65 -0.56
CA ASP A 76 -6.49 3.13 -1.93
C ASP A 76 -5.31 2.20 -2.23
N ALA A 77 -4.10 2.50 -1.75
CA ALA A 77 -2.90 1.70 -1.97
C ALA A 77 -2.98 0.24 -1.46
N GLU A 78 -3.86 -0.04 -0.49
CA GLU A 78 -4.01 -1.38 0.11
C GLU A 78 -4.56 -2.42 -0.89
N VAL A 79 -5.24 -1.98 -1.97
CA VAL A 79 -5.73 -2.93 -2.97
C VAL A 79 -4.60 -3.56 -3.80
N ILE A 80 -3.43 -2.92 -3.88
CA ILE A 80 -2.31 -3.37 -4.71
C ILE A 80 -1.80 -4.76 -4.31
N PRO A 81 -1.34 -4.99 -3.05
CA PRO A 81 -0.80 -6.29 -2.69
C PRO A 81 -1.88 -7.39 -2.74
N TYR A 82 -3.16 -7.03 -2.53
CA TYR A 82 -4.28 -7.98 -2.55
C TYR A 82 -4.64 -8.41 -3.99
N LEU A 83 -4.63 -7.47 -4.94
CA LEU A 83 -4.84 -7.78 -6.36
C LEU A 83 -3.69 -8.59 -6.93
N TYR A 84 -2.45 -8.23 -6.58
CA TYR A 84 -1.27 -8.99 -6.98
C TYR A 84 -1.28 -10.43 -6.43
N GLU A 85 -1.66 -10.60 -5.15
CA GLU A 85 -1.82 -11.95 -4.57
C GLU A 85 -2.84 -12.79 -5.35
N LYS A 86 -3.93 -12.17 -5.83
CA LYS A 86 -5.01 -12.87 -6.53
C LYS A 86 -4.72 -13.15 -8.01
N PHE A 87 -4.12 -12.21 -8.71
CA PHE A 87 -4.02 -12.25 -10.18
C PHE A 87 -2.57 -12.28 -10.70
N GLY A 88 -1.57 -12.19 -9.84
CA GLY A 88 -0.17 -12.05 -10.27
C GLY A 88 0.03 -10.74 -11.03
N ILE A 89 1.03 -10.66 -11.90
CA ILE A 89 1.45 -9.40 -12.56
C ILE A 89 0.41 -8.78 -13.51
N ASP A 90 -0.59 -9.53 -13.93
CA ASP A 90 -1.61 -9.10 -14.91
C ASP A 90 -2.82 -8.40 -14.27
N PHE A 91 -2.69 -7.96 -13.01
CA PHE A 91 -3.76 -7.32 -12.24
C PHE A 91 -4.08 -5.88 -12.67
#